data_AF-A0A7L2SP01-F1
#
_entry.id   AF-A0A7L2SP01-F1
#
_cell.length_a   1.000
_cell.length_b   1.000
_cell.length_c   1.000
_cell.angle_alpha   90.00
_cell.angle_beta   90.00
_cell.angle_gamma   90.00
#
_symmetry.space_group_name_H-M   'P 1'
#
loop_
_entity.id
_entity.type
_entity.pdbx_description
1 polymer ?
#
loop_
_entity_poly.entity_id
_entity_poly.type
_entity_poly.pdbx_seq_one_letter_code
_entity_poly.pdbx_strand_id
1 'polypeptide(L)' 'EDVFLLHTRDPQNPLVFGLFTVSSGVFSGSAVCIYSMAAVRAAFSGPFAHKEGFDYRWVEYKGRVPYPRPGTVREWGA' A
#
# COMPACT_ATOMS: atom_id res chain seq x y z
N GLU A 1 0.86 9.88 15.66
CA GLU A 1 0.85 8.77 14.69
C GLU A 1 2.29 8.47 14.31
N ASP A 2 2.63 7.21 14.08
CA ASP A 2 4.02 6.79 13.85
C ASP A 2 4.09 5.42 13.13
N VAL A 3 5.25 5.09 12.57
CA VAL A 3 5.53 3.81 11.90
C VAL A 3 6.83 3.20 12.41
N PHE A 4 6.79 1.92 12.78
CA PHE A 4 7.96 1.15 13.21
C PHE A 4 8.17 -0.09 12.33
N LEU A 5 9.42 -0.38 12.00
CA LEU A 5 9.81 -1.55 11.21
C LEU A 5 10.50 -2.59 12.10
N LEU A 6 9.83 -3.72 12.29
CA LEU A 6 10.43 -4.89 12.92
C LEU A 6 11.17 -5.70 11.86
N HIS A 7 12.50 -5.64 11.90
CA HIS A 7 13.36 -6.43 11.04
C HIS A 7 13.24 -7.91 11.40
N THR A 8 12.90 -8.73 10.41
CA THR A 8 12.86 -10.19 10.56
C THR A 8 14.19 -10.79 10.13
N ARG A 9 14.30 -12.13 10.15
CA ARG A 9 15.48 -12.82 9.62
C ARG A 9 15.72 -12.52 8.15
N ASP A 10 14.67 -12.18 7.41
CA ASP A 10 14.74 -11.76 6.02
C ASP A 10 14.67 -10.22 5.93
N PRO A 11 15.78 -9.54 5.58
CA PRO A 11 15.82 -8.09 5.47
C PRO A 11 14.82 -7.52 4.45
N GLN A 12 14.39 -8.30 3.46
CA GLN A 12 13.41 -7.87 2.46
C GLN A 12 11.98 -7.96 2.99
N ASN A 13 11.74 -8.63 4.12
CA ASN A 13 10.42 -8.86 4.68
C ASN A 13 10.32 -8.41 6.16
N PRO A 14 10.52 -7.11 6.48
CA PRO A 14 10.17 -6.59 7.80
C PRO A 14 8.65 -6.64 8.03
N LEU A 15 8.24 -6.63 9.31
CA LEU A 15 6.85 -6.34 9.69
C LEU A 15 6.70 -4.85 9.96
N VAL A 16 5.68 -4.24 9.37
CA VAL A 16 5.38 -2.81 9.50
C VAL A 16 4.31 -2.62 10.58
N PHE A 17 4.64 -1.90 11.62
CA PHE A 17 3.72 -1.51 12.69
C PHE A 17 3.31 -0.06 12.47
N GLY A 18 2.02 0.22 12.40
CA GLY A 18 1.49 1.58 12.26
C GLY A 18 0.61 1.93 13.46
N LEU A 19 0.86 3.11 14.04
CA LEU A 19 0.03 3.71 15.09
C LEU A 19 -0.93 4.73 14.46
N PHE A 20 -2.21 4.41 14.49
CA PHE A 20 -3.28 5.23 13.92
C PHE A 20 -4.15 5.82 15.03
N THR A 21 -4.61 7.05 14.80
CA THR A 21 -5.56 7.72 15.69
C THR A 21 -6.88 7.98 14.98
N VAL A 22 -7.98 7.98 15.73
CA VAL A 22 -9.30 8.29 15.19
C VAL A 22 -9.37 9.79 14.87
N SER A 23 -9.80 10.15 13.66
CA SER A 23 -9.89 11.53 13.19
C SER A 23 -11.14 12.29 13.69
N SER A 24 -11.96 11.68 14.54
CA SER A 24 -13.18 12.28 15.08
C SER A 24 -12.86 13.27 16.19
N GLY A 25 -13.44 14.46 16.14
CA GLY A 25 -13.31 15.47 17.20
C GLY A 25 -14.08 15.13 18.49
N VAL A 26 -14.94 14.11 18.47
CA VAL A 26 -15.78 13.72 19.61
C VAL A 26 -15.32 12.40 20.24
N PHE A 27 -14.62 11.55 19.48
CA PHE A 27 -14.11 10.26 19.95
C PHE A 27 -12.60 10.21 19.85
N SER A 28 -11.94 10.04 20.99
CA SER A 28 -10.51 9.74 21.06
C SER A 28 -10.30 8.23 21.09
N GLY A 29 -9.41 7.74 20.24
CA GLY A 29 -9.05 6.34 20.17
C GLY A 29 -7.79 6.15 19.34
N SER A 30 -7.01 5.14 19.70
CA SER A 30 -5.79 4.76 19.00
C SER A 30 -5.80 3.27 18.71
N ALA A 31 -5.21 2.88 17.59
CA ALA A 31 -5.05 1.49 17.19
C ALA A 31 -3.64 1.25 16.68
N VAL A 32 -3.10 0.06 16.95
CA VAL A 32 -1.85 -0.42 16.35
C VAL A 32 -2.21 -1.51 15.36
N CYS A 33 -1.81 -1.34 14.10
CA CYS A 33 -1.99 -2.32 13.05
C CYS A 33 -0.64 -2.88 12.59
N ILE A 34 -0.63 -4.15 12.21
CA ILE A 34 0.57 -4.87 11.75
C ILE A 34 0.34 -5.27 10.30
N TYR A 35 1.32 -4.95 9.44
CA TYR A 35 1.28 -5.26 8.01
C TYR A 35 2.54 -6.03 7.60
N SER A 36 2.36 -7.07 6.79
CA SER A 36 3.47 -7.82 6.20
C SER A 36 3.85 -7.24 4.85
N MET A 37 5.13 -7.30 4.48
CA MET A 37 5.57 -6.90 3.13
C MET A 37 4.91 -7.72 2.02
N ALA A 38 4.48 -8.95 2.30
CA ALA A 38 3.69 -9.76 1.36
C ALA A 38 2.34 -9.10 1.04
N ALA A 39 1.60 -8.62 2.05
CA ALA A 39 0.34 -7.92 1.86
C ALA A 39 0.53 -6.59 1.12
N VAL A 40 1.60 -5.85 1.44
CA VAL A 40 1.95 -4.60 0.76
C VAL A 40 2.26 -4.84 -0.72
N ARG A 41 3.10 -5.83 -1.05
CA ARG A 41 3.40 -6.18 -2.45
C ARG A 41 2.16 -6.68 -3.19
N ALA A 42 1.29 -7.45 -2.54
CA ALA A 42 0.03 -7.89 -3.11
C ALA A 42 -0.85 -6.70 -3.53
N ALA A 43 -0.97 -5.68 -2.66
CA ALA A 43 -1.70 -4.45 -2.99
C ALA A 43 -1.11 -3.72 -4.21
N PHE A 44 0.22 -3.58 -4.29
CA PHE A 44 0.87 -2.95 -5.44
C PHE A 44 0.76 -3.76 -6.73
N SER A 45 0.81 -5.10 -6.64
CA SER A 45 0.62 -6.01 -7.78
C SER A 45 -0.85 -6.18 -8.19
N GLY A 46 -1.77 -5.72 -7.35
CA GLY A 46 -3.20 -5.78 -7.56
C GLY A 46 -3.73 -4.69 -8.52
N PRO A 47 -5.05 -4.59 -8.66
CA PRO A 47 -5.67 -3.64 -9.57
C PRO A 47 -5.36 -2.18 -9.23
N PHE A 48 -5.24 -1.34 -10.25
CA PHE A 48 -5.08 0.11 -10.04
C PHE A 48 -6.42 0.76 -9.75
N ALA A 49 -6.44 1.76 -8.86
CA ALA A 49 -7.59 2.63 -8.70
C ALA A 49 -7.67 3.60 -9.88
N HIS A 50 -8.87 3.78 -10.44
CA HIS A 50 -9.12 4.64 -11.60
C HIS A 50 -10.35 5.52 -11.37
N LYS A 51 -10.31 6.71 -11.96
CA LYS A 51 -11.39 7.70 -11.95
C LYS A 51 -11.39 8.40 -13.31
N GLU A 52 -12.49 8.26 -14.07
CA GLU A 52 -12.57 8.74 -15.46
C GLU A 52 -12.62 10.27 -15.58
N GLY A 53 -13.15 10.95 -14.56
CA GLY A 53 -13.25 12.40 -14.50
C GLY A 53 -13.52 12.89 -13.08
N PHE A 54 -13.58 14.21 -12.88
CA PHE A 54 -13.65 14.80 -11.53
C PHE A 54 -14.87 14.34 -10.70
N ASP A 55 -16.01 14.11 -11.33
CA ASP A 55 -17.24 13.68 -10.62
C ASP A 55 -17.42 12.16 -10.56
N TYR A 56 -16.49 11.39 -11.12
CA TYR A 56 -16.57 9.93 -11.15
C TYR A 56 -16.08 9.33 -9.82
N ARG A 57 -16.65 8.18 -9.45
CA ARG A 57 -16.19 7.40 -8.28
C ARG A 57 -14.87 6.71 -8.61
N TRP A 58 -14.04 6.52 -7.59
CA TRP A 58 -12.95 5.55 -7.67
C TRP A 58 -13.50 4.16 -7.95
N VAL A 59 -13.00 3.55 -9.01
CA VAL A 59 -13.31 2.19 -9.44
C VAL A 59 -12.01 1.45 -9.73
N GLU A 60 -12.11 0.14 -9.89
CA GLU A 60 -11.01 -0.67 -10.36
C GLU A 60 -10.71 -0.38 -11.84
N TYR A 61 -9.43 -0.22 -12.19
CA TYR A 61 -8.99 -0.07 -13.57
C TYR A 61 -9.20 -1.38 -14.35
N LYS A 62 -10.17 -1.38 -15.27
CA LYS A 62 -10.50 -2.55 -16.11
C LYS A 62 -9.78 -2.58 -17.47
N GLY A 63 -9.01 -1.54 -17.79
CA GLY A 63 -8.25 -1.47 -19.04
C GLY A 63 -7.02 -2.38 -19.03
N ARG A 64 -6.34 -2.48 -20.19
CA ARG A 64 -5.08 -3.23 -20.27
C ARG A 64 -3.97 -2.44 -19.59
N VAL A 65 -3.39 -3.01 -18.53
CA VAL A 65 -2.19 -2.45 -17.89
C VAL A 65 -1.02 -2.47 -18.88
N PRO A 66 -0.33 -1.33 -19.12
CA PRO A 66 0.78 -1.26 -20.06
C PRO A 66 2.00 -2.06 -19.58
N TYR A 67 2.89 -2.42 -20.52
CA TYR A 67 4.12 -3.18 -20.24
C TYR A 67 5.39 -2.34 -20.52
N PRO A 68 6.40 -2.36 -19.62
CA PRO A 68 6.43 -3.05 -18.32
C PRO A 68 5.41 -2.45 -17.36
N ARG A 69 4.93 -3.27 -16.42
CA ARG A 69 3.90 -2.86 -15.46
C ARG A 69 4.38 -1.63 -14.67
N PRO A 70 3.62 -0.52 -14.64
CA PRO A 70 3.97 0.65 -13.86
C PRO A 70 4.28 0.28 -12.40
N GLY A 71 5.36 0.83 -11.86
CA GLY A 71 5.87 0.52 -10.52
C GLY A 71 6.83 -0.69 -10.45
N THR A 72 7.06 -1.40 -11.56
CA THR A 72 8.11 -2.44 -11.62
C THR A 72 9.47 -1.78 -11.86
N VAL A 73 10.47 -2.15 -11.05
CA VAL A 73 11.85 -1.70 -11.26
C VAL A 73 12.37 -2.30 -12.56
N ARG A 74 12.96 -1.47 -13.41
CA ARG A 74 13.66 -1.96 -14.60
C ARG A 74 15.03 -2.47 -14.15
N GLU A 75 15.27 -3.77 -14.28
CA GLU A 75 16.63 -4.29 -14.19
C GLU A 75 17.41 -3.77 -15.39
N TRP A 76 18.29 -2.79 -15.15
CA TRP A 76 19.40 -2.53 -16.05
C TRP A 76 20.49 -3.53 -15.70
N GLY A 77 20.59 -4.60 -16.49
CA GLY A 77 21.78 -5.47 -16.64
C GLY A 77 22.50 -5.93 -15.37
N ALA A 78 22.43 -7.23 -15.10
CA ALA A 78 23.56 -7.93 -14.49
C ALA A 78 24.82 -7.86 -15.38
#